data_AF-A0A1V1NZT6-F1
#
_entry.id   AF-A0A1V1NZT6-F1
#
_cell.length_a   1.000
_cell.length_b   1.000
_cell.length_c   1.000
_cell.angle_alpha   90.00
_cell.angle_beta   90.00
_cell.angle_gamma   90.00
#
_symmetry.space_group_name_H-M   'P 1'
#
loop_
_entity.id
_entity.type
_entity.pdbx_description
1 polymer ?
#
loop_
_entity_poly.entity_id
_entity_poly.type
_entity_poly.pdbx_seq_one_letter_code
_entity_poly.pdbx_strand_id
1 'polypeptide(L)'
;MKKQILMTILMAIVLSLTQINQSHAWPIPDTGQTQCYDNENEIPCPQPGEPFYGQDGNYLINEPSYTKLDAQGNDLPDDAYDWVMVRDNVTGLIWEIKTARNNVADYSNPNDADNRYTWYDSNPNTNGGYAGYYNDGQNTERYIQTLNSQQLGGFSDWRMPSLQELLSIVKASAYNPAIDTSFFMNTISDGFYWSSTSNVNELDHGRGVSFRYGYSQHSYKSNTYYVRAVRGYIYNTLEHWINNGDGTVTDTVTGLMWQQSTTEKSWSEALTFCKQLNLASYSDWRLPDKNELLSIVDFSKYHPSFETNIFDVPNSQWNMYFWSSTTLTYDLYHTFIFDFLYGSESGSYKSNQYNVRSVRGGQSYISEALFITSPAQASNWKIGSIMPIQMGYKKLFQAMSQSAFPEKVANQEPLKQLFLPQKTMAHLIGQSPAPSQLTVC
;
A
#
# COMPACT_ATOMS: atom_id res chain seq x y z
N MET A 1 11.77 -34.17 -45.22
CA MET A 1 11.61 -32.70 -45.09
C MET A 1 10.25 -32.25 -44.56
N LYS A 2 9.09 -32.64 -45.14
CA LYS A 2 7.77 -32.16 -44.65
C LYS A 2 7.37 -32.58 -43.23
N LYS A 3 7.80 -33.77 -42.75
CA LYS A 3 7.53 -34.22 -41.36
C LYS A 3 8.39 -33.54 -40.29
N GLN A 4 9.61 -33.09 -40.64
CA GLN A 4 10.48 -32.37 -39.71
C GLN A 4 10.00 -30.93 -39.48
N ILE A 5 9.55 -30.24 -40.55
CA ILE A 5 9.03 -28.88 -40.47
C ILE A 5 7.73 -28.82 -39.62
N LEU A 6 6.87 -29.84 -39.71
CA LEU A 6 5.64 -29.90 -38.92
C LEU A 6 5.91 -30.11 -37.41
N MET A 7 6.99 -30.82 -37.07
CA MET A 7 7.38 -31.09 -35.69
C MET A 7 8.09 -29.89 -35.04
N THR A 8 8.80 -29.07 -35.82
CA THR A 8 9.39 -27.81 -35.35
C THR A 8 8.33 -26.73 -35.14
N ILE A 9 7.28 -26.70 -35.96
CA ILE A 9 6.14 -25.77 -35.79
C ILE A 9 5.28 -26.19 -34.59
N LEU A 10 5.09 -27.49 -34.31
CA LEU A 10 4.38 -27.95 -33.11
C LEU A 10 5.16 -27.64 -31.82
N MET A 11 6.50 -27.78 -31.82
CA MET A 11 7.34 -27.36 -30.68
C MET A 11 7.37 -25.85 -30.48
N ALA A 12 7.25 -25.04 -31.54
CA ALA A 12 7.15 -23.59 -31.44
C ALA A 12 5.76 -23.13 -30.94
N ILE A 13 4.69 -23.89 -31.19
CA ILE A 13 3.32 -23.60 -30.71
C ILE A 13 3.10 -24.08 -29.26
N VAL A 14 3.84 -25.10 -28.79
CA VAL A 14 3.84 -25.49 -27.35
C VAL A 14 4.75 -24.58 -26.50
N LEU A 15 5.55 -23.73 -27.13
CA LEU A 15 6.21 -22.56 -26.53
C LEU A 15 5.38 -21.28 -26.72
N SER A 16 4.06 -21.39 -26.89
CA SER A 16 3.15 -20.31 -26.54
C SER A 16 3.29 -20.08 -25.04
N LEU A 17 4.10 -19.10 -24.70
CA LEU A 17 4.19 -18.44 -23.42
C LEU A 17 2.84 -18.52 -22.71
N THR A 18 2.72 -19.40 -21.71
CA THR A 18 1.99 -18.99 -20.51
C THR A 18 2.77 -17.77 -20.04
N GLN A 19 2.34 -16.58 -20.47
CA GLN A 19 2.51 -15.42 -19.61
C GLN A 19 1.82 -15.85 -18.32
N ILE A 20 2.62 -16.33 -17.38
CA ILE A 20 2.24 -16.30 -15.99
C ILE A 20 2.05 -14.80 -15.79
N ASN A 21 0.79 -14.36 -15.84
CA ASN A 21 0.40 -13.09 -15.26
C ASN A 21 0.78 -13.25 -13.79
N GLN A 22 2.02 -12.87 -13.45
CA GLN A 22 2.41 -12.71 -12.08
C GLN A 22 1.58 -11.53 -11.60
N SER A 23 0.45 -11.82 -10.97
CA SER A 23 -0.29 -10.84 -10.22
C SER A 23 0.59 -10.45 -9.05
N HIS A 24 1.31 -9.34 -9.18
CA HIS A 24 1.95 -8.70 -8.05
C HIS A 24 0.86 -8.09 -7.19
N ALA A 25 0.97 -8.30 -5.88
CA ALA A 25 0.16 -7.57 -4.93
C ALA A 25 0.48 -6.07 -5.07
N TRP A 26 -0.50 -5.19 -4.90
CA TRP A 26 -0.29 -3.76 -4.71
C TRP A 26 -0.14 -3.52 -3.19
N PRO A 27 1.09 -3.49 -2.66
CA PRO A 27 1.27 -3.22 -1.25
C PRO A 27 0.81 -1.79 -0.96
N ILE A 28 0.09 -1.63 0.14
CA ILE A 28 -0.39 -0.35 0.61
C ILE A 28 0.73 0.30 1.40
N PRO A 29 1.17 1.52 1.05
CA PRO A 29 2.09 2.28 1.90
C PRO A 29 1.45 2.55 3.26
N ASP A 30 2.22 2.35 4.32
CA ASP A 30 1.88 2.82 5.67
C ASP A 30 1.61 4.33 5.66
N THR A 31 1.02 4.86 6.71
CA THR A 31 0.74 6.29 6.80
C THR A 31 1.98 7.12 7.15
N GLY A 32 3.05 6.46 7.58
CA GLY A 32 4.28 7.08 8.09
C GLY A 32 4.12 7.65 9.50
N GLN A 33 3.05 7.28 10.22
CA GLN A 33 2.84 7.65 11.63
C GLN A 33 3.59 6.67 12.54
N THR A 34 4.69 7.14 13.13
CA THR A 34 5.54 6.33 14.03
C THR A 34 5.38 6.70 15.52
N GLN A 35 4.55 7.71 15.81
CA GLN A 35 4.21 8.15 17.16
C GLN A 35 2.88 7.51 17.58
N CYS A 36 2.70 7.37 18.90
CA CYS A 36 1.48 6.81 19.48
C CYS A 36 0.75 7.87 20.31
N TYR A 37 -0.56 7.69 20.45
CA TYR A 37 -1.43 8.69 21.07
C TYR A 37 -2.43 8.04 22.02
N ASP A 38 -2.79 8.78 23.07
CA ASP A 38 -3.99 8.49 23.86
C ASP A 38 -5.18 9.32 23.31
N ASN A 39 -6.21 9.58 24.13
CA ASN A 39 -7.35 10.37 23.71
C ASN A 39 -7.05 11.85 23.46
N GLU A 40 -5.96 12.39 24.02
CA GLU A 40 -5.71 13.84 24.09
C GLU A 40 -4.24 14.21 23.79
N ASN A 41 -3.30 13.28 23.93
CA ASN A 41 -1.86 13.52 23.91
C ASN A 41 -1.11 12.51 23.06
N GLU A 42 0.08 12.91 22.62
CA GLU A 42 1.13 11.98 22.20
C GLU A 42 1.72 11.27 23.43
N ILE A 43 1.93 9.97 23.32
CA ILE A 43 2.45 9.10 24.37
C ILE A 43 3.58 8.22 23.83
N PRO A 44 4.48 7.70 24.69
CA PRO A 44 5.35 6.59 24.30
C PRO A 44 4.52 5.42 23.77
N CYS A 45 5.00 4.75 22.73
CA CYS A 45 4.24 3.66 22.14
C CYS A 45 4.00 2.52 23.14
N PRO A 46 2.72 2.22 23.45
CA PRO A 46 2.37 1.22 24.45
C PRO A 46 2.83 -0.17 24.02
N GLN A 47 3.07 -1.03 25.00
CA GLN A 47 3.44 -2.44 24.82
C GLN A 47 2.19 -3.34 24.77
N PRO A 48 2.32 -4.59 24.26
CA PRO A 48 1.22 -5.54 24.28
C PRO A 48 0.56 -5.68 25.66
N GLY A 49 -0.75 -5.42 25.73
CA GLY A 49 -1.54 -5.49 26.96
C GLY A 49 -1.74 -4.15 27.66
N GLU A 50 -1.03 -3.09 27.25
CA GLU A 50 -1.24 -1.73 27.75
C GLU A 50 -2.40 -1.03 27.01
N PRO A 51 -3.06 -0.04 27.65
CA PRO A 51 -4.05 0.80 26.97
C PRO A 51 -3.50 1.43 25.69
N PHE A 52 -4.35 1.57 24.67
CA PHE A 52 -4.00 2.14 23.36
C PHE A 52 -2.95 1.35 22.55
N TYR A 53 -2.60 0.12 22.94
CA TYR A 53 -1.78 -0.75 22.10
C TYR A 53 -2.50 -1.22 20.83
N GLY A 54 -1.78 -1.22 19.72
CA GLY A 54 -2.25 -1.68 18.41
C GLY A 54 -2.72 -0.57 17.48
N GLN A 55 -2.28 0.67 17.75
CA GLN A 55 -2.48 1.82 16.87
C GLN A 55 -1.39 1.89 15.78
N ASP A 56 -1.47 2.84 14.87
CA ASP A 56 -0.61 2.95 13.68
C ASP A 56 0.88 2.93 14.05
N GLY A 57 1.31 3.81 14.95
CA GLY A 57 2.70 3.89 15.42
C GLY A 57 3.23 2.67 16.18
N ASN A 58 2.40 1.65 16.47
CA ASN A 58 2.89 0.38 17.01
C ASN A 58 3.41 -0.58 15.93
N TYR A 59 3.19 -0.28 14.66
CA TYR A 59 3.56 -1.13 13.55
C TYR A 59 4.44 -0.38 12.55
N LEU A 60 5.26 -1.13 11.82
CA LEU A 60 6.03 -0.64 10.68
C LEU A 60 5.76 -1.61 9.53
N ILE A 61 4.71 -1.34 8.75
CA ILE A 61 4.24 -2.24 7.69
C ILE A 61 4.26 -1.49 6.37
N ASN A 62 5.22 -1.79 5.49
CA ASN A 62 5.41 -1.06 4.22
C ASN A 62 5.62 0.46 4.44
N GLU A 63 6.59 0.80 5.29
CA GLU A 63 6.98 2.19 5.55
C GLU A 63 7.16 3.00 4.24
N PRO A 64 6.66 4.25 4.16
CA PRO A 64 6.79 5.04 2.95
C PRO A 64 8.26 5.23 2.60
N SER A 65 8.65 4.76 1.43
CA SER A 65 10.03 4.82 0.96
C SER A 65 10.06 5.27 -0.48
N TYR A 66 11.01 6.15 -0.79
CA TYR A 66 11.09 6.81 -2.07
C TYR A 66 12.52 6.77 -2.63
N THR A 67 12.63 6.71 -3.95
CA THR A 67 13.91 6.83 -4.66
C THR A 67 13.84 7.98 -5.66
N LYS A 68 14.81 8.89 -5.60
CA LYS A 68 14.98 9.97 -6.58
C LYS A 68 15.44 9.37 -7.91
N LEU A 69 14.88 9.85 -9.02
CA LEU A 69 15.24 9.38 -10.37
C LEU A 69 15.71 10.54 -11.27
N ASP A 70 16.72 10.27 -12.07
CA ASP A 70 17.17 11.19 -13.12
C ASP A 70 16.23 11.21 -14.35
N ALA A 71 16.57 12.01 -15.36
CA ALA A 71 15.79 12.14 -16.59
C ALA A 71 15.76 10.87 -17.47
N GLN A 72 16.53 9.85 -17.15
CA GLN A 72 16.56 8.55 -17.82
C GLN A 72 15.87 7.45 -16.99
N GLY A 73 15.38 7.80 -15.78
CA GLY A 73 14.77 6.86 -14.85
C GLY A 73 15.79 6.04 -14.05
N ASN A 74 17.06 6.45 -14.00
CA ASN A 74 18.05 5.80 -13.14
C ASN A 74 17.93 6.29 -11.70
N ASP A 75 18.19 5.39 -10.76
CA ASP A 75 18.23 5.69 -9.33
C ASP A 75 19.35 6.68 -9.01
N LEU A 76 19.00 7.70 -8.22
CA LEU A 76 19.91 8.69 -7.67
C LEU A 76 20.12 8.45 -6.17
N PRO A 77 21.28 8.86 -5.61
CA PRO A 77 21.51 8.76 -4.17
C PRO A 77 20.58 9.68 -3.39
N ASP A 78 20.34 9.35 -2.11
CA ASP A 78 19.43 10.10 -1.24
C ASP A 78 19.85 11.58 -1.06
N ASP A 79 21.15 11.88 -1.15
CA ASP A 79 21.73 13.21 -1.05
C ASP A 79 21.76 13.98 -2.38
N ALA A 80 21.21 13.43 -3.47
CA ALA A 80 21.10 14.13 -4.75
C ALA A 80 20.32 15.45 -4.59
N TYR A 81 20.89 16.52 -5.14
CA TYR A 81 20.33 17.87 -5.08
C TYR A 81 19.31 18.17 -6.19
N ASP A 82 19.26 17.35 -7.24
CA ASP A 82 18.36 17.51 -8.37
C ASP A 82 17.89 16.13 -8.86
N TRP A 83 16.62 16.04 -9.24
CA TRP A 83 15.97 14.83 -9.75
C TRP A 83 14.69 15.21 -10.51
N VAL A 84 14.30 14.38 -11.48
CA VAL A 84 13.17 14.67 -12.38
C VAL A 84 11.89 13.96 -11.94
N MET A 85 12.04 12.79 -11.32
CA MET A 85 10.92 11.95 -10.90
C MET A 85 11.23 11.31 -9.54
N VAL A 86 10.20 10.79 -8.88
CA VAL A 86 10.34 10.01 -7.66
C VAL A 86 9.62 8.68 -7.81
N ARG A 87 10.31 7.57 -7.56
CA ARG A 87 9.68 6.26 -7.41
C ARG A 87 9.25 6.05 -5.98
N ASP A 88 8.01 5.63 -5.79
CA ASP A 88 7.51 5.03 -4.56
C ASP A 88 7.95 3.55 -4.54
N ASN A 89 8.80 3.19 -3.59
CA ASN A 89 9.38 1.85 -3.48
C ASN A 89 8.39 0.81 -2.93
N VAL A 90 7.27 1.25 -2.33
CA VAL A 90 6.20 0.35 -1.91
C VAL A 90 5.33 0.03 -3.12
N THR A 91 4.72 1.03 -3.75
CA THR A 91 3.76 0.79 -4.83
C THR A 91 4.40 0.50 -6.19
N GLY A 92 5.66 0.89 -6.38
CA GLY A 92 6.36 0.88 -7.66
C GLY A 92 5.94 2.02 -8.61
N LEU A 93 5.03 2.89 -8.18
CA LEU A 93 4.59 4.05 -8.97
C LEU A 93 5.71 5.08 -9.08
N ILE A 94 5.77 5.75 -10.23
CA ILE A 94 6.70 6.85 -10.47
C ILE A 94 5.90 8.13 -10.60
N TRP A 95 6.30 9.13 -9.83
CA TRP A 95 5.62 10.40 -9.66
C TRP A 95 6.41 11.53 -10.31
N GLU A 96 5.66 12.42 -10.94
CA GLU A 96 6.16 13.69 -11.43
C GLU A 96 6.54 14.60 -10.26
N ILE A 97 7.66 15.30 -10.39
CA ILE A 97 8.08 16.35 -9.47
C ILE A 97 7.75 17.74 -10.04
N LYS A 98 7.33 18.64 -9.15
CA LYS A 98 6.98 20.01 -9.49
C LYS A 98 8.20 20.92 -9.37
N THR A 99 8.26 21.92 -10.23
CA THR A 99 9.36 22.88 -10.39
C THR A 99 8.81 24.30 -10.37
N ALA A 100 9.69 25.30 -10.45
CA ALA A 100 9.33 26.68 -10.74
C ALA A 100 8.30 27.36 -9.80
N ARG A 101 8.19 26.94 -8.53
CA ARG A 101 7.30 27.59 -7.53
C ARG A 101 7.74 29.03 -7.24
N ASN A 102 7.22 29.99 -7.99
CA ASN A 102 7.55 31.41 -7.96
C ASN A 102 6.31 32.32 -7.94
N ASN A 103 5.11 31.74 -7.75
CA ASN A 103 3.78 32.38 -7.81
C ASN A 103 3.39 32.92 -9.19
N VAL A 104 3.97 32.40 -10.27
CA VAL A 104 3.67 32.81 -11.65
C VAL A 104 3.46 31.56 -12.50
N ALA A 105 2.23 31.31 -12.91
CA ALA A 105 1.89 30.16 -13.75
C ALA A 105 2.52 30.26 -15.15
N ASP A 106 3.30 29.25 -15.54
CA ASP A 106 3.77 29.01 -16.91
C ASP A 106 3.19 27.71 -17.49
N TYR A 107 2.11 27.81 -18.27
CA TYR A 107 1.46 26.67 -18.92
C TYR A 107 2.27 26.06 -20.09
N SER A 108 3.38 26.66 -20.51
CA SER A 108 4.31 26.02 -21.45
C SER A 108 5.17 24.96 -20.77
N ASN A 109 5.33 25.06 -19.44
CA ASN A 109 5.97 24.09 -18.57
C ASN A 109 4.92 23.37 -17.70
N PRO A 110 4.44 22.17 -18.06
CA PRO A 110 3.45 21.44 -17.27
C PRO A 110 3.94 21.07 -15.86
N ASN A 111 5.26 21.04 -15.63
CA ASN A 111 5.87 20.78 -14.32
C ASN A 111 5.89 22.00 -13.40
N ASP A 112 5.45 23.18 -13.85
CA ASP A 112 5.35 24.37 -13.00
C ASP A 112 4.34 24.13 -11.85
N ALA A 113 4.81 24.35 -10.62
CA ALA A 113 4.05 24.16 -9.39
C ALA A 113 2.87 25.14 -9.25
N ASP A 114 2.93 26.29 -9.90
CA ASP A 114 1.93 27.36 -9.81
C ASP A 114 0.79 27.19 -10.83
N ASN A 115 0.91 26.25 -11.77
CA ASN A 115 -0.13 25.94 -12.74
C ASN A 115 -1.36 25.32 -12.08
N ARG A 116 -2.55 25.81 -12.46
CA ARG A 116 -3.84 25.29 -12.00
C ARG A 116 -4.72 24.93 -13.17
N TYR A 117 -5.41 23.81 -13.08
CA TYR A 117 -6.18 23.21 -14.17
C TYR A 117 -7.62 22.96 -13.72
N THR A 118 -8.55 23.12 -14.65
CA THR A 118 -9.91 22.58 -14.49
C THR A 118 -9.90 21.08 -14.68
N TRP A 119 -10.84 20.38 -14.06
CA TRP A 119 -10.98 18.94 -14.23
C TRP A 119 -11.71 18.65 -15.54
N TYR A 120 -11.10 17.83 -16.38
CA TYR A 120 -11.67 17.39 -17.65
C TYR A 120 -11.16 16.00 -18.05
N ASP A 121 -12.08 15.14 -18.48
CA ASP A 121 -11.83 13.84 -19.10
C ASP A 121 -12.87 13.60 -20.21
N SER A 122 -12.42 13.59 -21.46
CA SER A 122 -13.30 13.40 -22.61
C SER A 122 -13.81 11.96 -22.75
N ASN A 123 -13.18 10.99 -22.09
CA ASN A 123 -13.53 9.58 -22.21
C ASN A 123 -14.76 9.25 -21.33
N PRO A 124 -15.91 8.88 -21.93
CA PRO A 124 -17.13 8.58 -21.17
C PRO A 124 -17.02 7.37 -20.25
N ASN A 125 -16.02 6.50 -20.45
CA ASN A 125 -15.80 5.32 -19.61
C ASN A 125 -15.07 5.65 -18.31
N THR A 126 -14.38 6.78 -18.23
CA THR A 126 -13.52 7.15 -17.09
C THR A 126 -13.94 8.46 -16.44
N ASN A 127 -14.77 9.27 -17.10
CA ASN A 127 -15.14 10.59 -16.61
C ASN A 127 -16.23 10.62 -15.51
N GLY A 128 -16.72 9.44 -15.10
CA GLY A 128 -17.76 9.33 -14.08
C GLY A 128 -19.10 9.93 -14.51
N GLY A 129 -19.42 9.95 -15.81
CA GLY A 129 -20.71 10.42 -16.32
C GLY A 129 -20.80 11.92 -16.63
N TYR A 130 -19.77 12.70 -16.29
CA TYR A 130 -19.67 14.11 -16.69
C TYR A 130 -18.23 14.49 -16.99
N ALA A 131 -17.99 14.90 -18.24
CA ALA A 131 -16.65 15.16 -18.76
C ALA A 131 -15.89 16.29 -18.05
N GLY A 132 -16.57 17.14 -17.28
CA GLY A 132 -15.96 18.31 -16.64
C GLY A 132 -15.96 19.55 -17.53
N TYR A 133 -15.18 20.55 -17.15
CA TYR A 133 -15.18 21.86 -17.80
C TYR A 133 -14.00 21.99 -18.77
N TYR A 134 -14.30 22.20 -20.04
CA TYR A 134 -13.28 22.39 -21.08
C TYR A 134 -12.77 23.83 -21.08
N ASN A 135 -11.79 24.14 -20.22
CA ASN A 135 -11.19 25.47 -20.09
C ASN A 135 -10.12 25.78 -21.17
N ASP A 136 -10.50 25.82 -22.44
CA ASP A 136 -9.65 26.24 -23.58
C ASP A 136 -8.16 25.83 -23.50
N GLY A 137 -7.90 24.53 -23.23
CA GLY A 137 -6.53 24.01 -23.12
C GLY A 137 -5.95 23.92 -21.70
N GLN A 138 -6.52 24.59 -20.70
CA GLN A 138 -6.05 24.61 -19.30
C GLN A 138 -6.88 23.65 -18.42
N ASN A 139 -6.81 22.36 -18.76
CA ASN A 139 -7.49 21.29 -18.05
C ASN A 139 -6.60 20.05 -17.86
N THR A 140 -7.01 19.14 -16.99
CA THR A 140 -6.26 17.94 -16.61
C THR A 140 -5.90 17.04 -17.80
N GLU A 141 -6.79 16.87 -18.78
CA GLU A 141 -6.50 16.06 -19.97
C GLU A 141 -5.38 16.68 -20.82
N ARG A 142 -5.45 18.00 -21.04
CA ARG A 142 -4.44 18.75 -21.78
C ARG A 142 -3.10 18.79 -21.07
N TYR A 143 -3.12 18.93 -19.75
CA TYR A 143 -1.94 18.79 -18.90
C TYR A 143 -1.20 17.47 -19.16
N ILE A 144 -1.91 16.34 -19.12
CA ILE A 144 -1.32 15.01 -19.38
C ILE A 144 -0.83 14.88 -20.83
N GLN A 145 -1.59 15.38 -21.81
CA GLN A 145 -1.17 15.36 -23.21
C GLN A 145 0.13 16.14 -23.42
N THR A 146 0.25 17.34 -22.86
CA THR A 146 1.47 18.16 -22.92
C THR A 146 2.64 17.45 -22.26
N LEU A 147 2.46 16.94 -21.04
CA LEU A 147 3.50 16.21 -20.29
C LEU A 147 4.06 15.02 -21.09
N ASN A 148 3.18 14.23 -21.70
CA ASN A 148 3.55 13.07 -22.51
C ASN A 148 4.22 13.47 -23.83
N SER A 149 3.77 14.55 -24.47
CA SER A 149 4.42 15.06 -25.69
C SER A 149 5.83 15.59 -25.44
N GLN A 150 6.08 16.14 -24.25
CA GLN A 150 7.39 16.62 -23.81
C GLN A 150 8.30 15.48 -23.32
N GLN A 151 7.75 14.27 -23.16
CA GLN A 151 8.46 13.10 -22.69
C GLN A 151 9.18 13.35 -21.36
N LEU A 152 8.48 13.85 -20.34
CA LEU A 152 9.09 14.08 -19.02
C LEU A 152 9.80 12.80 -18.54
N GLY A 153 11.08 12.93 -18.22
CA GLY A 153 11.92 11.80 -17.81
C GLY A 153 12.12 10.73 -18.88
N GLY A 154 11.93 11.06 -20.16
CA GLY A 154 11.99 10.12 -21.28
C GLY A 154 10.72 9.27 -21.46
N PHE A 155 9.62 9.62 -20.77
CA PHE A 155 8.41 8.80 -20.72
C PHE A 155 7.16 9.54 -21.23
N SER A 156 6.27 8.80 -21.88
CA SER A 156 5.04 9.31 -22.53
C SER A 156 3.77 8.56 -22.13
N ASP A 157 3.81 7.87 -20.99
CA ASP A 157 2.71 7.09 -20.39
C ASP A 157 2.27 7.68 -19.03
N TRP A 158 2.51 8.98 -18.82
CA TRP A 158 2.00 9.73 -17.68
C TRP A 158 0.48 9.81 -17.71
N ARG A 159 -0.13 9.80 -16.52
CA ARG A 159 -1.58 9.91 -16.32
C ARG A 159 -1.88 10.70 -15.06
N MET A 160 -3.13 11.14 -14.93
CA MET A 160 -3.64 11.60 -13.64
C MET A 160 -3.69 10.40 -12.66
N PRO A 161 -3.31 10.59 -11.39
CA PRO A 161 -3.44 9.56 -10.36
C PRO A 161 -4.90 9.37 -10.00
N SER A 162 -5.30 8.15 -9.66
CA SER A 162 -6.55 7.93 -8.94
C SER A 162 -6.49 8.60 -7.57
N LEU A 163 -7.64 8.81 -6.93
CA LEU A 163 -7.66 9.35 -5.57
C LEU A 163 -6.85 8.48 -4.61
N GLN A 164 -6.93 7.16 -4.77
CA GLN A 164 -6.23 6.19 -3.94
C GLN A 164 -4.71 6.28 -4.09
N GLU A 165 -4.21 6.43 -5.31
CA GLU A 165 -2.78 6.64 -5.58
C GLU A 165 -2.32 7.99 -5.02
N LEU A 166 -3.11 9.06 -5.19
CA LEU A 166 -2.73 10.38 -4.68
C LEU A 166 -2.70 10.42 -3.15
N LEU A 167 -3.55 9.65 -2.47
CA LEU A 167 -3.53 9.49 -1.02
C LEU A 167 -2.37 8.61 -0.55
N SER A 168 -1.82 7.73 -1.38
CA SER A 168 -0.71 6.84 -1.00
C SER A 168 0.60 7.58 -0.75
N ILE A 169 0.75 8.80 -1.26
CA ILE A 169 1.91 9.67 -1.00
C ILE A 169 1.68 10.66 0.14
N VAL A 170 0.51 10.65 0.79
CA VAL A 170 0.25 11.47 1.97
C VAL A 170 1.05 10.94 3.16
N LYS A 171 1.75 11.84 3.84
CA LYS A 171 2.43 11.56 5.11
C LYS A 171 1.54 12.01 6.28
N ALA A 172 0.85 11.08 6.93
CA ALA A 172 -0.14 11.40 7.98
C ALA A 172 0.51 11.95 9.27
N SER A 173 1.81 11.68 9.47
CA SER A 173 2.61 12.27 10.55
C SER A 173 2.97 13.74 10.33
N ALA A 174 2.62 14.32 9.18
CA ALA A 174 2.91 15.70 8.84
C ALA A 174 1.64 16.45 8.42
N TYR A 175 1.66 17.77 8.58
CA TYR A 175 0.65 18.66 8.04
C TYR A 175 1.33 19.97 7.61
N ASN A 176 0.73 20.65 6.63
CA ASN A 176 1.22 21.90 6.04
C ASN A 176 2.71 21.86 5.57
N PRO A 177 3.09 20.98 4.62
CA PRO A 177 2.24 20.01 3.94
C PRO A 177 2.34 18.57 4.51
N ALA A 178 1.28 17.79 4.32
CA ALA A 178 1.15 16.37 4.63
C ALA A 178 1.77 15.47 3.53
N ILE A 179 3.03 15.72 3.18
CA ILE A 179 3.80 14.96 2.18
C ILE A 179 5.28 15.05 2.53
N ASP A 180 6.08 14.07 2.11
CA ASP A 180 7.54 14.15 2.28
C ASP A 180 8.18 15.14 1.30
N THR A 181 8.46 16.35 1.78
CA THR A 181 9.01 17.44 0.95
C THR A 181 10.48 17.23 0.55
N SER A 182 11.17 16.26 1.14
CA SER A 182 12.53 15.90 0.72
C SER A 182 12.55 15.15 -0.62
N PHE A 183 11.42 14.54 -1.00
CA PHE A 183 11.21 13.88 -2.29
C PHE A 183 10.24 14.66 -3.18
N PHE A 184 9.12 15.14 -2.62
CA PHE A 184 8.06 15.86 -3.34
C PHE A 184 8.19 17.37 -3.19
N MET A 185 9.31 17.92 -3.68
CA MET A 185 9.57 19.35 -3.65
C MET A 185 8.47 20.16 -4.34
N ASN A 186 8.39 21.45 -3.97
CA ASN A 186 7.47 22.43 -4.55
C ASN A 186 5.97 22.09 -4.44
N THR A 187 5.59 21.14 -3.58
CA THR A 187 4.17 20.93 -3.24
C THR A 187 3.60 22.20 -2.58
N ILE A 188 2.46 22.68 -3.08
CA ILE A 188 1.72 23.80 -2.53
C ILE A 188 0.93 23.30 -1.32
N SER A 189 1.35 23.71 -0.13
CA SER A 189 0.79 23.15 1.12
C SER A 189 -0.67 23.50 1.34
N ASP A 190 -1.11 24.70 0.98
CA ASP A 190 -2.54 25.10 1.04
C ASP A 190 -3.31 24.73 -0.24
N GLY A 191 -2.76 23.81 -1.04
CA GLY A 191 -3.31 23.41 -2.33
C GLY A 191 -4.20 22.17 -2.25
N PHE A 192 -5.28 22.19 -3.01
CA PHE A 192 -6.03 20.99 -3.39
C PHE A 192 -5.50 20.48 -4.75
N TYR A 193 -5.30 19.16 -4.84
CA TYR A 193 -4.73 18.50 -6.01
C TYR A 193 -5.75 17.54 -6.61
N TRP A 194 -6.07 17.73 -7.88
CA TRP A 194 -7.00 16.86 -8.60
C TRP A 194 -6.47 15.43 -8.68
N SER A 195 -7.39 14.48 -8.55
CA SER A 195 -7.22 13.10 -9.00
C SER A 195 -8.02 12.86 -10.29
N SER A 196 -7.86 11.70 -10.92
CA SER A 196 -8.72 11.22 -12.00
C SER A 196 -10.09 10.73 -11.52
N THR A 197 -10.31 10.62 -10.21
CA THR A 197 -11.54 10.06 -9.64
C THR A 197 -12.65 11.12 -9.64
N SER A 198 -13.76 10.83 -10.32
CA SER A 198 -14.99 11.64 -10.26
C SER A 198 -15.75 11.39 -8.96
N ASN A 199 -16.53 12.36 -8.51
CA ASN A 199 -17.48 12.14 -7.42
C ASN A 199 -18.76 11.49 -7.98
N VAL A 200 -19.25 10.42 -7.35
CA VAL A 200 -20.36 9.60 -7.90
C VAL A 200 -21.75 10.06 -7.45
N ASN A 201 -21.86 10.73 -6.30
CA ASN A 201 -23.12 11.33 -5.84
C ASN A 201 -23.35 12.75 -6.39
N GLU A 202 -22.31 13.42 -6.88
CA GLU A 202 -22.38 14.75 -7.51
C GLU A 202 -21.47 14.77 -8.75
N LEU A 203 -22.01 14.45 -9.93
CA LEU A 203 -21.20 14.16 -11.13
C LEU A 203 -20.40 15.38 -11.64
N ASP A 204 -20.83 16.59 -11.31
CA ASP A 204 -20.14 17.85 -11.60
C ASP A 204 -18.96 18.13 -10.66
N HIS A 205 -18.71 17.26 -9.68
CA HIS A 205 -17.57 17.32 -8.77
C HIS A 205 -16.49 16.29 -9.12
N GLY A 206 -15.23 16.73 -9.07
CA GLY A 206 -14.06 15.87 -9.08
C GLY A 206 -13.56 15.65 -7.66
N ARG A 207 -12.81 14.57 -7.42
CA ARG A 207 -12.14 14.31 -6.15
C ARG A 207 -10.66 14.63 -6.22
N GLY A 208 -10.07 14.92 -5.07
CA GLY A 208 -8.66 15.26 -4.96
C GLY A 208 -8.20 15.26 -3.51
N VAL A 209 -6.94 15.63 -3.28
CA VAL A 209 -6.31 15.61 -1.97
C VAL A 209 -5.91 17.02 -1.57
N SER A 210 -6.20 17.40 -0.32
CA SER A 210 -5.62 18.58 0.30
C SER A 210 -4.32 18.20 1.00
N PHE A 211 -3.17 18.67 0.50
CA PHE A 211 -1.89 18.44 1.18
C PHE A 211 -1.71 19.34 2.41
N ARG A 212 -2.67 20.21 2.75
CA ARG A 212 -2.58 20.94 4.02
C ARG A 212 -2.72 20.00 5.21
N TYR A 213 -3.61 19.01 5.07
CA TYR A 213 -4.02 18.13 6.15
C TYR A 213 -3.96 16.63 5.79
N GLY A 214 -3.78 16.28 4.51
CA GLY A 214 -3.58 14.91 4.07
C GLY A 214 -4.86 14.07 3.97
N TYR A 215 -5.99 14.68 3.58
CA TYR A 215 -7.24 13.97 3.37
C TYR A 215 -7.89 14.31 2.02
N SER A 216 -8.77 13.42 1.57
CA SER A 216 -9.57 13.59 0.37
C SER A 216 -10.65 14.67 0.51
N GLN A 217 -10.87 15.41 -0.57
CA GLN A 217 -11.95 16.38 -0.72
C GLN A 217 -12.54 16.27 -2.13
N HIS A 218 -13.64 16.99 -2.39
CA HIS A 218 -14.20 17.15 -3.72
C HIS A 218 -14.50 18.62 -3.99
N SER A 219 -14.56 18.99 -5.27
CA SER A 219 -14.89 20.35 -5.70
C SER A 219 -15.47 20.33 -7.12
N TYR A 220 -16.15 21.41 -7.50
CA TYR A 220 -16.69 21.57 -8.85
C TYR A 220 -15.59 21.40 -9.90
N LYS A 221 -15.84 20.62 -10.94
CA LYS A 221 -14.90 20.37 -12.05
C LYS A 221 -14.56 21.65 -12.84
N SER A 222 -15.36 22.71 -12.70
CA SER A 222 -15.11 24.05 -13.26
C SER A 222 -14.08 24.89 -12.48
N ASN A 223 -13.77 24.52 -11.23
CA ASN A 223 -12.74 25.20 -10.46
C ASN A 223 -11.35 24.77 -10.93
N THR A 224 -10.39 25.69 -10.85
CA THR A 224 -8.99 25.40 -11.17
C THR A 224 -8.24 24.92 -9.93
N TYR A 225 -7.42 23.88 -10.03
CA TYR A 225 -6.59 23.38 -8.91
C TYR A 225 -5.31 22.73 -9.40
N TYR A 226 -4.42 22.39 -8.47
CA TYR A 226 -3.14 21.79 -8.79
C TYR A 226 -3.30 20.34 -9.26
N VAL A 227 -2.27 19.81 -9.90
CA VAL A 227 -2.21 18.44 -10.41
C VAL A 227 -0.83 17.88 -10.12
N ARG A 228 -0.70 16.55 -10.05
CA ARG A 228 0.58 15.85 -10.09
C ARG A 228 0.38 14.60 -10.92
N ALA A 229 1.24 14.34 -11.89
CA ALA A 229 1.12 13.14 -12.72
C ALA A 229 1.78 11.93 -12.04
N VAL A 230 1.29 10.75 -12.39
CA VAL A 230 1.85 9.46 -12.00
C VAL A 230 1.96 8.57 -13.23
N ARG A 231 2.85 7.59 -13.16
CA ARG A 231 2.95 6.49 -14.13
C ARG A 231 3.28 5.19 -13.42
N GLY A 232 3.08 4.08 -14.13
CA GLY A 232 3.23 2.72 -13.60
C GLY A 232 1.93 1.91 -13.72
N TYR A 233 2.02 0.65 -13.29
CA TYR A 233 0.96 -0.33 -13.49
C TYR A 233 -0.32 0.06 -12.73
N ILE A 234 -1.46 -0.06 -13.41
CA ILE A 234 -2.79 0.08 -12.81
C ILE A 234 -3.29 -1.33 -12.51
N TYR A 235 -3.48 -1.66 -11.24
CA TYR A 235 -4.07 -2.94 -10.85
C TYR A 235 -5.58 -2.84 -11.03
N ASN A 236 -6.09 -3.50 -12.06
CA ASN A 236 -7.52 -3.55 -12.33
C ASN A 236 -7.93 -5.03 -12.46
N THR A 237 -8.02 -5.70 -11.32
CA THR A 237 -8.48 -7.09 -11.28
C THR A 237 -9.90 -7.12 -10.74
N LEU A 238 -10.83 -7.37 -11.65
CA LEU A 238 -12.15 -7.89 -11.33
C LEU A 238 -11.93 -9.19 -10.53
N GLU A 239 -12.59 -9.32 -9.38
CA GLU A 239 -12.49 -10.45 -8.42
C GLU A 239 -11.22 -10.51 -7.54
N HIS A 240 -10.93 -9.44 -6.79
CA HIS A 240 -9.86 -9.47 -5.76
C HIS A 240 -10.32 -9.94 -4.37
N TRP A 241 -11.64 -10.01 -4.12
CA TRP A 241 -12.19 -10.44 -2.84
C TRP A 241 -12.46 -11.94 -2.82
N ILE A 242 -11.88 -12.65 -1.84
CA ILE A 242 -12.18 -14.05 -1.54
C ILE A 242 -12.86 -14.13 -0.18
N ASN A 243 -14.14 -14.51 -0.15
CA ASN A 243 -14.80 -14.88 1.10
C ASN A 243 -14.35 -16.30 1.51
N ASN A 244 -13.74 -16.44 2.69
CA ASN A 244 -13.18 -17.71 3.16
C ASN A 244 -14.22 -18.63 3.83
N GLY A 245 -15.45 -18.16 4.05
CA GLY A 245 -16.54 -18.92 4.67
C GLY A 245 -16.39 -19.11 6.18
N ASP A 246 -15.44 -18.44 6.81
CA ASP A 246 -15.10 -18.53 8.24
C ASP A 246 -15.22 -17.18 8.98
N GLY A 247 -15.91 -16.23 8.38
CA GLY A 247 -16.03 -14.85 8.86
C GLY A 247 -14.87 -13.94 8.45
N THR A 248 -14.01 -14.37 7.53
CA THR A 248 -12.91 -13.56 6.97
C THR A 248 -13.02 -13.40 5.46
N VAL A 249 -12.44 -12.30 4.97
CA VAL A 249 -12.34 -11.95 3.55
C VAL A 249 -10.88 -11.68 3.22
N THR A 250 -10.35 -12.30 2.17
CA THR A 250 -9.00 -12.02 1.67
C THR A 250 -9.06 -11.10 0.46
N ASP A 251 -8.26 -10.04 0.51
CA ASP A 251 -7.93 -9.20 -0.64
C ASP A 251 -6.68 -9.78 -1.31
N THR A 252 -6.82 -10.35 -2.50
CA THR A 252 -5.69 -10.92 -3.24
C THR A 252 -4.80 -9.87 -3.88
N VAL A 253 -5.26 -8.63 -4.02
CA VAL A 253 -4.47 -7.52 -4.56
C VAL A 253 -3.56 -6.98 -3.48
N THR A 254 -4.03 -6.73 -2.26
CA THR A 254 -3.18 -6.14 -1.21
C THR A 254 -2.48 -7.22 -0.36
N GLY A 255 -2.99 -8.45 -0.38
CA GLY A 255 -2.56 -9.52 0.52
C GLY A 255 -3.08 -9.34 1.95
N LEU A 256 -4.02 -8.42 2.16
CA LEU A 256 -4.69 -8.23 3.44
C LEU A 256 -5.82 -9.25 3.62
N MET A 257 -6.09 -9.56 4.87
CA MET A 257 -7.26 -10.33 5.29
C MET A 257 -8.05 -9.51 6.29
N TRP A 258 -9.35 -9.47 6.08
CA TRP A 258 -10.28 -8.60 6.76
C TRP A 258 -11.30 -9.43 7.53
N GLN A 259 -11.72 -8.91 8.68
CA GLN A 259 -12.92 -9.38 9.36
C GLN A 259 -14.15 -9.05 8.51
N GLN A 260 -15.03 -10.03 8.29
CA GLN A 260 -16.25 -9.84 7.51
C GLN A 260 -17.32 -9.05 8.27
N SER A 261 -17.44 -9.27 9.59
CA SER A 261 -18.37 -8.57 10.46
C SER A 261 -17.82 -7.24 10.96
N THR A 262 -18.67 -6.47 11.65
CA THR A 262 -18.31 -5.20 12.27
C THR A 262 -18.99 -5.03 13.64
N THR A 263 -18.40 -4.22 14.51
CA THR A 263 -18.98 -3.84 15.81
C THR A 263 -18.72 -2.36 16.10
N GLU A 264 -19.62 -1.72 16.86
CA GLU A 264 -19.40 -0.36 17.35
C GLU A 264 -18.57 -0.36 18.66
N LYS A 265 -17.60 0.56 18.74
CA LYS A 265 -16.67 0.75 19.86
C LYS A 265 -16.20 2.22 19.91
N SER A 266 -15.78 2.71 21.08
CA SER A 266 -14.88 3.87 21.12
C SER A 266 -13.49 3.51 20.56
N TRP A 267 -12.66 4.51 20.26
CA TRP A 267 -11.39 4.25 19.60
C TRP A 267 -10.43 3.38 20.43
N SER A 268 -10.30 3.63 21.74
CA SER A 268 -9.47 2.82 22.64
C SER A 268 -10.00 1.39 22.79
N GLU A 269 -11.32 1.23 22.84
CA GLU A 269 -11.99 -0.08 22.85
C GLU A 269 -11.82 -0.80 21.50
N ALA A 270 -11.77 -0.09 20.38
CA ALA A 270 -11.57 -0.64 19.04
C ALA A 270 -10.16 -1.25 18.90
N LEU A 271 -9.13 -0.54 19.36
CA LEU A 271 -7.75 -1.04 19.42
C LEU A 271 -7.69 -2.34 20.25
N THR A 272 -8.26 -2.30 21.45
CA THR A 272 -8.31 -3.45 22.36
C THR A 272 -9.08 -4.63 21.75
N PHE A 273 -10.24 -4.37 21.15
CA PHE A 273 -11.07 -5.37 20.49
C PHE A 273 -10.29 -6.11 19.40
N CYS A 274 -9.63 -5.36 18.51
CA CYS A 274 -8.87 -5.98 17.42
C CYS A 274 -7.72 -6.84 17.97
N LYS A 275 -7.02 -6.39 19.02
CA LYS A 275 -5.91 -7.18 19.60
C LYS A 275 -6.35 -8.44 20.33
N GLN A 276 -7.57 -8.47 20.85
CA GLN A 276 -8.13 -9.62 21.56
C GLN A 276 -8.92 -10.57 20.64
N LEU A 277 -9.17 -10.15 19.39
CA LEU A 277 -9.93 -10.93 18.42
C LEU A 277 -9.19 -12.23 18.09
N ASN A 278 -9.87 -13.35 18.31
CA ASN A 278 -9.48 -14.66 17.83
C ASN A 278 -10.52 -15.13 16.81
N LEU A 279 -10.21 -14.97 15.53
CA LEU A 279 -11.12 -15.24 14.41
C LEU A 279 -10.42 -16.11 13.37
N ALA A 280 -11.10 -17.14 12.87
CA ALA A 280 -10.55 -18.12 11.92
C ALA A 280 -9.20 -18.72 12.35
N SER A 281 -9.01 -18.92 13.67
CA SER A 281 -7.75 -19.37 14.29
C SER A 281 -6.58 -18.39 14.23
N TYR A 282 -6.83 -17.13 13.88
CA TYR A 282 -5.83 -16.05 13.87
C TYR A 282 -6.04 -15.11 15.06
N SER A 283 -4.93 -14.64 15.64
CA SER A 283 -4.88 -13.77 16.83
C SER A 283 -4.00 -12.53 16.63
N ASP A 284 -3.55 -12.28 15.40
CA ASP A 284 -2.68 -11.18 14.97
C ASP A 284 -3.48 -10.00 14.37
N TRP A 285 -4.79 -9.99 14.57
CA TRP A 285 -5.68 -8.92 14.14
C TRP A 285 -5.29 -7.57 14.76
N ARG A 286 -5.53 -6.51 13.98
CA ARG A 286 -5.32 -5.12 14.37
C ARG A 286 -6.38 -4.22 13.76
N LEU A 287 -6.49 -3.00 14.29
CA LEU A 287 -7.28 -1.96 13.66
C LEU A 287 -6.51 -1.51 12.39
N PRO A 288 -7.19 -1.37 11.24
CA PRO A 288 -6.55 -0.94 10.01
C PRO A 288 -6.10 0.51 10.10
N ASP A 289 -4.99 0.83 9.44
CA ASP A 289 -4.62 2.22 9.24
C ASP A 289 -5.53 2.89 8.19
N LYS A 290 -5.40 4.20 8.03
CA LYS A 290 -6.27 4.95 7.11
C LYS A 290 -6.10 4.53 5.64
N ASN A 291 -4.89 4.16 5.22
CA ASN A 291 -4.62 3.76 3.83
C ASN A 291 -5.13 2.33 3.56
N GLU A 292 -5.13 1.46 4.56
CA GLU A 292 -5.76 0.15 4.46
C GLU A 292 -7.27 0.24 4.35
N LEU A 293 -7.94 1.08 5.16
CA LEU A 293 -9.38 1.31 5.00
C LEU A 293 -9.72 1.90 3.63
N LEU A 294 -8.87 2.79 3.12
CA LEU A 294 -9.03 3.35 1.79
C LEU A 294 -9.03 2.26 0.70
N SER A 295 -8.32 1.14 0.91
CA SER A 295 -8.24 0.06 -0.08
C SER A 295 -9.52 -0.73 -0.28
N ILE A 296 -10.44 -0.68 0.68
CA ILE A 296 -11.72 -1.39 0.58
C ILE A 296 -12.85 -0.48 0.06
N VAL A 297 -12.55 0.80 -0.19
CA VAL A 297 -13.50 1.77 -0.75
C VAL A 297 -13.66 1.57 -2.25
N ASP A 298 -14.91 1.38 -2.69
CA ASP A 298 -15.30 1.44 -4.09
C ASP A 298 -15.78 2.85 -4.45
N PHE A 299 -14.88 3.65 -5.03
CA PHE A 299 -15.17 5.01 -5.46
C PHE A 299 -16.17 5.12 -6.63
N SER A 300 -16.59 4.01 -7.23
CA SER A 300 -17.66 3.98 -8.22
C SER A 300 -19.06 3.88 -7.59
N LYS A 301 -19.15 3.67 -6.27
CA LYS A 301 -20.38 3.46 -5.52
C LYS A 301 -20.57 4.48 -4.41
N TYR A 302 -21.81 4.67 -4.02
CA TYR A 302 -22.21 5.37 -2.79
C TYR A 302 -23.46 4.68 -2.23
N HIS A 303 -23.69 4.81 -0.93
CA HIS A 303 -24.81 4.18 -0.22
C HIS A 303 -24.92 2.64 -0.41
N PRO A 304 -23.91 1.85 -0.03
CA PRO A 304 -22.57 2.21 0.44
C PRO A 304 -21.49 2.11 -0.64
N SER A 305 -20.33 2.71 -0.36
CA SER A 305 -19.12 2.75 -1.20
C SER A 305 -18.19 1.55 -0.97
N PHE A 306 -18.72 0.34 -0.82
CA PHE A 306 -17.94 -0.92 -0.77
C PHE A 306 -18.79 -2.12 -1.20
N GLU A 307 -18.16 -3.28 -1.36
CA GLU A 307 -18.81 -4.52 -1.78
C GLU A 307 -19.66 -5.16 -0.66
N THR A 308 -20.97 -4.91 -0.66
CA THR A 308 -21.92 -5.40 0.38
C THR A 308 -22.24 -6.89 0.28
N ASN A 309 -21.90 -7.53 -0.83
CA ASN A 309 -21.94 -8.99 -0.95
C ASN A 309 -20.74 -9.67 -0.28
N ILE A 310 -19.70 -8.91 0.05
CA ILE A 310 -18.46 -9.39 0.67
C ILE A 310 -18.42 -9.02 2.14
N PHE A 311 -18.67 -7.75 2.47
CA PHE A 311 -18.58 -7.22 3.83
C PHE A 311 -19.95 -6.98 4.45
N ASP A 312 -20.09 -7.35 5.73
CA ASP A 312 -21.32 -7.08 6.47
C ASP A 312 -21.52 -5.58 6.67
N VAL A 313 -22.77 -5.15 6.49
CA VAL A 313 -23.22 -3.77 6.71
C VAL A 313 -23.58 -3.60 8.20
N PRO A 314 -23.20 -2.48 8.85
CA PRO A 314 -23.63 -2.17 10.21
C PRO A 314 -25.17 -2.20 10.38
N ASN A 315 -25.63 -2.49 11.59
CA ASN A 315 -27.07 -2.51 11.92
C ASN A 315 -27.76 -1.16 11.62
N SER A 316 -27.03 -0.05 11.77
CA SER A 316 -27.49 1.26 11.32
C SER A 316 -26.90 1.55 9.94
N GLN A 317 -27.72 1.41 8.90
CA GLN A 317 -27.33 1.73 7.52
C GLN A 317 -26.95 3.20 7.30
N TRP A 318 -27.18 4.06 8.29
CA TRP A 318 -26.84 5.50 8.28
C TRP A 318 -25.59 5.84 9.09
N ASN A 319 -25.07 4.90 9.89
CA ASN A 319 -23.80 5.07 10.62
C ASN A 319 -22.74 4.18 9.95
N MET A 320 -22.14 4.68 8.87
CA MET A 320 -21.12 3.96 8.09
C MET A 320 -19.71 4.47 8.35
N TYR A 321 -19.49 5.10 9.50
CA TYR A 321 -18.17 5.55 9.92
C TYR A 321 -17.39 4.37 10.51
N PHE A 322 -16.15 4.18 10.06
CA PHE A 322 -15.23 3.15 10.54
C PHE A 322 -13.96 3.78 11.09
N TRP A 323 -13.48 3.26 12.22
CA TRP A 323 -12.24 3.70 12.84
C TRP A 323 -11.02 3.23 12.05
N SER A 324 -10.09 4.15 11.81
CA SER A 324 -8.70 3.80 11.53
C SER A 324 -7.84 3.85 12.81
N SER A 325 -6.67 3.23 12.77
CA SER A 325 -5.63 3.34 13.79
C SER A 325 -4.80 4.62 13.72
N THR A 326 -4.98 5.44 12.68
CA THR A 326 -4.18 6.64 12.40
C THR A 326 -4.77 7.88 13.07
N THR A 327 -4.01 8.51 13.97
CA THR A 327 -4.42 9.76 14.66
C THR A 327 -4.23 10.99 13.77
N LEU A 328 -5.07 12.02 13.92
CA LEU A 328 -4.85 13.33 13.29
C LEU A 328 -3.76 14.09 14.05
N THR A 329 -2.65 14.42 13.38
CA THR A 329 -1.50 15.06 14.05
C THR A 329 -1.67 16.55 14.33
N TYR A 330 -2.62 17.22 13.69
CA TYR A 330 -2.93 18.63 13.96
C TYR A 330 -4.05 18.83 15.00
N ASP A 331 -4.74 17.76 15.41
CA ASP A 331 -5.79 17.76 16.44
C ASP A 331 -5.85 16.38 17.12
N LEU A 332 -5.14 16.26 18.25
CA LEU A 332 -4.91 14.97 18.92
C LEU A 332 -6.17 14.38 19.57
N TYR A 333 -7.24 15.16 19.74
CA TYR A 333 -8.54 14.65 20.20
C TYR A 333 -9.23 13.80 19.13
N HIS A 334 -8.78 13.93 17.88
CA HIS A 334 -9.40 13.30 16.72
C HIS A 334 -8.52 12.19 16.14
N THR A 335 -9.17 11.23 15.51
CA THR A 335 -8.53 10.16 14.74
C THR A 335 -9.25 10.01 13.40
N PHE A 336 -8.55 9.49 12.39
CA PHE A 336 -9.13 9.36 11.05
C PHE A 336 -10.26 8.32 11.08
N ILE A 337 -11.38 8.68 10.46
CA ILE A 337 -12.50 7.80 10.18
C ILE A 337 -12.79 7.78 8.69
N PHE A 338 -13.33 6.67 8.22
CA PHE A 338 -13.87 6.53 6.88
C PHE A 338 -15.38 6.47 6.92
N ASP A 339 -16.03 7.36 6.20
CA ASP A 339 -17.45 7.28 5.89
C ASP A 339 -17.66 6.42 4.65
N PHE A 340 -18.05 5.17 4.84
CA PHE A 340 -18.38 4.26 3.76
C PHE A 340 -19.73 4.56 3.11
N LEU A 341 -20.50 5.53 3.58
CA LEU A 341 -21.70 5.98 2.89
C LEU A 341 -21.35 6.70 1.58
N TYR A 342 -20.29 7.52 1.59
CA TYR A 342 -19.84 8.32 0.44
C TYR A 342 -18.38 8.07 0.02
N GLY A 343 -17.66 7.21 0.73
CA GLY A 343 -16.25 6.90 0.46
C GLY A 343 -15.36 8.11 0.75
N SER A 344 -15.52 8.75 1.91
CA SER A 344 -14.79 9.97 2.28
C SER A 344 -14.09 9.85 3.63
N GLU A 345 -12.91 10.46 3.74
CA GLU A 345 -12.16 10.57 4.99
C GLU A 345 -12.64 11.77 5.82
N SER A 346 -12.62 11.63 7.15
CA SER A 346 -12.84 12.74 8.09
C SER A 346 -12.09 12.49 9.41
N GLY A 347 -12.07 13.51 10.28
CA GLY A 347 -11.60 13.38 11.66
C GLY A 347 -12.78 13.34 12.62
N SER A 348 -12.70 12.52 13.66
CA SER A 348 -13.69 12.53 14.74
C SER A 348 -13.07 12.29 16.11
N TYR A 349 -13.72 12.83 17.15
CA TYR A 349 -13.38 12.62 18.56
C TYR A 349 -13.23 11.14 18.91
N LYS A 350 -12.09 10.75 19.49
CA LYS A 350 -11.77 9.37 19.90
C LYS A 350 -12.79 8.75 20.88
N SER A 351 -13.57 9.59 21.57
CA SER A 351 -14.65 9.19 22.48
C SER A 351 -15.95 8.74 21.80
N ASN A 352 -16.14 9.05 20.51
CA ASN A 352 -17.33 8.64 19.77
C ASN A 352 -17.40 7.12 19.59
N GLN A 353 -18.54 6.58 19.21
CA GLN A 353 -18.67 5.16 18.88
C GLN A 353 -18.87 4.97 17.39
N TYR A 354 -17.96 4.24 16.76
CA TYR A 354 -17.99 3.91 15.33
C TYR A 354 -17.63 2.45 15.11
N ASN A 355 -17.85 2.04 13.87
CA ASN A 355 -17.65 0.67 13.43
C ASN A 355 -16.17 0.29 13.43
N VAL A 356 -15.91 -0.97 13.75
CA VAL A 356 -14.59 -1.57 13.80
C VAL A 356 -14.60 -2.78 12.89
N ARG A 357 -13.67 -2.78 11.94
CA ARG A 357 -13.38 -3.93 11.07
C ARG A 357 -11.90 -4.23 11.20
N SER A 358 -11.58 -5.36 11.83
CA SER A 358 -10.18 -5.74 12.01
C SER A 358 -9.55 -6.18 10.69
N VAL A 359 -8.25 -5.93 10.56
CA VAL A 359 -7.40 -6.37 9.45
C VAL A 359 -6.20 -7.15 9.98
N ARG A 360 -5.62 -7.99 9.11
CA ARG A 360 -4.34 -8.68 9.32
C ARG A 360 -3.64 -8.90 7.98
N GLY A 361 -2.38 -9.30 8.02
CA GLY A 361 -1.57 -9.51 6.81
C GLY A 361 -0.95 -8.22 6.28
N GLY A 362 -0.67 -8.17 4.97
CA GLY A 362 -0.10 -7.00 4.29
C GLY A 362 1.40 -6.74 4.51
N GLN A 363 2.09 -7.59 5.28
CA GLN A 363 3.53 -7.44 5.54
C GLN A 363 4.35 -7.88 4.31
N SER A 364 5.01 -6.93 3.64
CA SER A 364 6.09 -7.25 2.68
C SER A 364 7.45 -6.82 3.24
N TYR A 365 8.35 -7.80 3.37
CA TYR A 365 9.81 -7.73 3.44
C TYR A 365 10.49 -6.42 3.92
N ILE A 366 10.80 -6.35 5.22
CA ILE A 366 11.91 -5.53 5.76
C ILE A 366 13.13 -6.41 6.03
N SER A 367 14.32 -5.93 5.65
CA SER A 367 15.57 -6.69 5.54
C SER A 367 16.14 -7.24 6.86
N GLU A 368 15.60 -6.89 8.03
CA GLU A 368 16.29 -7.09 9.32
C GLU A 368 15.46 -7.62 10.50
N ALA A 369 14.19 -7.99 10.33
CA ALA A 369 13.38 -8.59 11.41
C ALA A 369 12.97 -10.05 11.14
N LEU A 370 12.70 -10.82 12.20
CA LEU A 370 12.16 -12.19 12.16
C LEU A 370 10.92 -12.25 11.25
N PHE A 371 10.89 -13.14 10.25
CA PHE A 371 9.80 -13.22 9.28
C PHE A 371 9.10 -14.58 9.25
N ILE A 372 7.80 -14.55 8.93
CA ILE A 372 7.03 -15.73 8.52
C ILE A 372 7.36 -16.00 7.04
N THR A 373 7.99 -17.14 6.76
CA THR A 373 8.37 -17.61 5.40
C THR A 373 7.27 -18.36 4.67
N SER A 374 6.22 -18.76 5.39
CA SER A 374 5.13 -19.55 4.84
C SER A 374 3.78 -19.17 5.48
N PRO A 375 2.76 -18.85 4.68
CA PRO A 375 2.82 -18.83 3.22
C PRO A 375 3.74 -17.74 2.69
N ALA A 376 4.50 -18.05 1.64
CA ALA A 376 5.18 -17.01 0.88
C ALA A 376 4.11 -16.12 0.23
N GLN A 377 4.37 -14.81 0.15
CA GLN A 377 3.60 -13.93 -0.71
C GLN A 377 3.57 -14.53 -2.13
N ALA A 378 2.38 -14.67 -2.73
CA ALA A 378 2.13 -15.38 -4.00
C ALA A 378 2.27 -16.92 -3.98
N SER A 379 2.10 -17.58 -2.83
CA SER A 379 1.96 -19.04 -2.78
C SER A 379 0.53 -19.49 -3.15
N ASN A 380 0.45 -20.53 -3.98
CA ASN A 380 -0.82 -21.11 -4.44
C ASN A 380 -1.33 -22.16 -3.44
N TRP A 381 -2.56 -22.02 -2.97
CA TRP A 381 -3.17 -22.96 -2.03
C TRP A 381 -4.49 -23.50 -2.59
N LYS A 382 -4.74 -24.79 -2.33
CA LYS A 382 -6.02 -25.43 -2.64
C LYS A 382 -6.89 -25.43 -1.40
N ILE A 383 -8.20 -25.32 -1.59
CA ILE A 383 -9.20 -25.52 -0.53
C ILE A 383 -8.93 -26.86 0.17
N GLY A 384 -8.76 -26.82 1.50
CA GLY A 384 -8.44 -27.98 2.35
C GLY A 384 -6.94 -28.24 2.61
N SER A 385 -6.03 -27.36 2.15
CA SER A 385 -4.60 -27.49 2.43
C SER A 385 -4.25 -27.13 3.89
N ILE A 386 -3.35 -27.88 4.51
CA ILE A 386 -2.75 -27.52 5.81
C ILE A 386 -1.66 -26.49 5.55
N MET A 387 -1.75 -25.32 6.17
CA MET A 387 -0.79 -24.22 6.03
C MET A 387 0.32 -24.35 7.09
N PRO A 388 1.56 -24.71 6.73
CA PRO A 388 2.67 -24.73 7.67
C PRO A 388 3.17 -23.30 7.90
N ILE A 389 3.19 -22.84 9.16
CA ILE A 389 3.86 -21.60 9.55
C ILE A 389 5.34 -21.91 9.77
N GLN A 390 6.22 -21.27 8.98
CA GLN A 390 7.68 -21.39 9.14
C GLN A 390 8.28 -20.00 9.37
N MET A 391 9.27 -19.89 10.24
CA MET A 391 9.97 -18.63 10.57
C MET A 391 11.40 -18.62 9.99
N GLY A 392 11.88 -17.48 9.49
CA GLY A 392 13.23 -17.32 8.91
C GLY A 392 13.98 -16.06 9.36
N TYR A 393 15.31 -16.05 9.08
CA TYR A 393 16.23 -14.89 9.25
C TYR A 393 17.17 -14.75 8.03
N LYS A 394 17.38 -13.53 7.50
CA LYS A 394 18.20 -13.26 6.30
C LYS A 394 19.70 -13.08 6.59
N LYS A 395 20.25 -13.67 7.66
CA LYS A 395 21.71 -13.67 7.90
C LYS A 395 22.46 -14.85 7.23
N LEU A 396 21.76 -15.79 6.60
CA LEU A 396 22.39 -17.03 6.08
C LEU A 396 22.53 -17.12 4.55
N PHE A 397 21.95 -16.19 3.76
CA PHE A 397 22.10 -16.24 2.30
C PHE A 397 23.32 -15.50 1.74
N GLN A 398 23.90 -14.52 2.47
CA GLN A 398 25.14 -13.85 2.06
C GLN A 398 26.41 -14.67 2.37
N ALA A 399 26.32 -15.70 3.22
CA ALA A 399 27.45 -16.60 3.49
C ALA A 399 27.63 -17.68 2.39
N MET A 400 26.66 -17.85 1.49
CA MET A 400 26.70 -18.86 0.43
C MET A 400 26.92 -18.28 -0.98
N SER A 401 26.90 -16.95 -1.15
CA SER A 401 27.20 -16.29 -2.44
C SER A 401 28.65 -15.83 -2.60
N GLN A 402 29.51 -16.02 -1.59
CA GLN A 402 30.95 -15.70 -1.66
C GLN A 402 31.88 -16.90 -1.94
N SER A 403 31.34 -18.07 -2.29
CA SER A 403 32.15 -19.28 -2.57
C SER A 403 31.94 -19.88 -3.96
N ALA A 404 32.11 -19.08 -5.02
CA ALA A 404 32.39 -19.52 -6.39
C ALA A 404 32.78 -18.27 -7.21
N PHE A 405 33.94 -18.03 -7.81
CA PHE A 405 35.05 -18.82 -8.39
C PHE A 405 36.36 -17.98 -8.28
N PRO A 406 37.55 -18.59 -8.43
CA PRO A 406 38.62 -17.93 -9.17
C PRO A 406 39.06 -18.76 -10.38
N GLU A 407 38.94 -18.19 -11.59
CA GLU A 407 39.73 -18.63 -12.74
C GLU A 407 41.13 -18.03 -12.65
N LYS A 408 42.15 -18.89 -12.61
CA LYS A 408 43.32 -18.83 -13.50
C LYS A 408 44.13 -20.12 -13.41
N VAL A 409 44.15 -20.83 -14.53
CA VAL A 409 45.04 -21.96 -14.81
C VAL A 409 46.43 -21.41 -15.17
N ALA A 410 47.47 -21.84 -14.46
CA ALA A 410 48.73 -22.36 -15.05
C ALA A 410 49.73 -22.81 -13.97
N ASN A 411 50.19 -24.06 -14.14
CA ASN A 411 51.46 -24.67 -13.73
C ASN A 411 51.67 -25.33 -12.35
N GLN A 412 51.62 -26.67 -12.43
CA GLN A 412 52.57 -27.69 -11.93
C GLN A 412 52.58 -28.16 -10.45
N GLU A 413 52.37 -29.48 -10.36
CA GLU A 413 52.80 -30.50 -9.37
C GLU A 413 51.95 -30.79 -8.11
N PRO A 414 51.89 -32.07 -7.65
CA PRO A 414 50.74 -32.61 -6.92
C PRO A 414 51.03 -32.88 -5.44
N LEU A 415 50.11 -32.52 -4.54
CA LEU A 415 50.20 -32.89 -3.12
C LEU A 415 48.91 -33.52 -2.59
N LYS A 416 48.97 -34.85 -2.53
CA LYS A 416 48.66 -35.77 -1.41
C LYS A 416 47.39 -35.51 -0.57
N GLN A 417 46.56 -36.56 -0.57
CA GLN A 417 45.56 -36.92 0.43
C GLN A 417 45.94 -36.55 1.87
N LEU A 418 44.97 -35.95 2.58
CA LEU A 418 44.87 -36.05 4.03
C LEU A 418 43.40 -36.20 4.44
N PHE A 419 43.04 -37.44 4.73
CA PHE A 419 41.88 -37.83 5.53
C PHE A 419 42.14 -37.52 7.00
N LEU A 420 41.18 -36.96 7.72
CA LEU A 420 41.03 -37.11 9.19
C LEU A 420 39.55 -36.96 9.61
N PRO A 421 39.13 -37.55 10.75
CA PRO A 421 37.97 -38.45 10.79
C PRO A 421 36.88 -38.07 11.82
N GLN A 422 35.72 -38.71 11.69
CA GLN A 422 34.69 -38.78 12.73
C GLN A 422 35.13 -39.72 13.87
N LYS A 423 34.96 -39.29 15.13
CA LYS A 423 34.71 -40.20 16.27
C LYS A 423 33.94 -39.55 17.43
N THR A 424 32.86 -40.26 17.73
CA THR A 424 31.95 -40.35 18.88
C THR A 424 32.58 -40.29 20.28
N MET A 425 31.77 -39.86 21.25
CA MET A 425 31.76 -40.42 22.63
C MET A 425 30.37 -40.24 23.25
N ALA A 426 29.82 -41.36 23.72
CA ALA A 426 28.61 -41.46 24.54
C ALA A 426 28.99 -42.08 25.90
N HIS A 427 28.11 -41.87 26.88
CA HIS A 427 27.86 -42.64 28.11
C HIS A 427 28.46 -42.13 29.44
N LEU A 428 27.57 -41.64 30.33
CA LEU A 428 27.29 -42.25 31.63
C LEU A 428 25.90 -41.82 32.16
N ILE A 429 25.29 -42.76 32.88
CA ILE A 429 23.88 -42.92 33.28
C ILE A 429 23.57 -42.16 34.58
N GLY A 430 22.30 -41.72 34.79
CA GLY A 430 21.83 -41.35 36.13
C GLY A 430 20.43 -40.74 36.28
N GLN A 431 19.39 -41.59 36.16
CA GLN A 431 18.07 -41.56 36.85
C GLN A 431 17.06 -40.41 36.64
N SER A 432 15.83 -40.85 36.32
CA SER A 432 14.56 -40.11 36.19
C SER A 432 13.83 -40.03 37.56
N PRO A 433 12.84 -39.12 37.69
CA PRO A 433 11.48 -39.63 37.90
C PRO A 433 10.43 -39.06 36.93
N ALA A 434 9.31 -39.78 36.91
CA ALA A 434 8.24 -39.86 35.91
C ALA A 434 7.28 -38.63 35.83
N PRO A 435 6.43 -38.55 34.79
CA PRO A 435 5.54 -37.41 34.54
C PRO A 435 4.19 -37.53 35.27
N SER A 436 3.71 -36.42 35.85
CA SER A 436 2.36 -36.30 36.40
C SER A 436 1.35 -36.01 35.29
N GLN A 437 0.39 -36.93 35.12
CA GLN A 437 -0.86 -36.71 34.40
C GLN A 437 -1.77 -35.79 35.22
N LEU A 438 -2.40 -34.82 34.54
CA LEU A 438 -3.54 -34.07 35.07
C LEU A 438 -4.78 -34.48 34.28
N THR A 439 -5.68 -35.18 34.97
CA THR A 439 -7.04 -35.48 34.54
C THR A 439 -7.93 -34.28 34.92
N VAL A 440 -8.71 -33.78 33.97
CA VAL A 440 -9.78 -32.80 34.21
C VAL A 440 -11.07 -33.58 34.46
N CYS A 441 -11.74 -33.29 35.57
CA CYS A 441 -13.15 -33.63 35.82
C CYS A 441 -14.06 -32.55 35.22
#